data_AF-A0A2V8KD58-F1
#
_entry.id   AF-A0A2V8KD58-F1
#
_cell.length_a   1.000
_cell.length_b   1.000
_cell.length_c   1.000
_cell.angle_alpha   90.00
_cell.angle_beta   90.00
_cell.angle_gamma   90.00
#
_symmetry.space_group_name_H-M   'P 1'
#
loop_
_entity.id
_entity.type
_entity.pdbx_description
1 polymer ?
#
loop_
_entity_poly.entity_id
_entity_poly.type
_entity_poly.pdbx_seq_one_letter_code
_entity_poly.pdbx_strand_id
1 'polypeptide(L)' 'MRSGVVVVPLSIPSLRRCRQLLEKYSDLPMDFADSTLVVLAEELDTNLLFTVDRDFQVYRIRGRKAFRVLPEIE' A
#
# COMPACT_ATOMS: atom_id res chain seq x y z
N MET A 1 -20.92 -11.10 -16.91
CA MET A 1 -20.36 -10.72 -15.59
C MET A 1 -18.94 -10.24 -15.82
N ARG A 2 -18.65 -8.95 -15.63
CA ARG A 2 -17.26 -8.48 -15.56
C ARG A 2 -16.76 -8.87 -14.17
N SER A 3 -15.77 -9.75 -14.09
CA SER A 3 -15.10 -10.04 -12.82
C SER A 3 -14.64 -8.71 -12.20
N GLY A 4 -15.05 -8.43 -10.95
CA GLY A 4 -14.89 -7.11 -10.31
C GLY A 4 -13.51 -6.84 -9.72
N VAL A 5 -12.54 -7.71 -9.97
CA VAL A 5 -11.19 -7.64 -9.38
C VAL A 5 -10.14 -7.79 -10.48
N VAL A 6 -9.12 -6.95 -10.42
CA VAL A 6 -7.93 -7.04 -11.27
C VAL A 6 -6.77 -7.54 -10.42
N VAL A 7 -6.15 -8.64 -10.84
CA VAL A 7 -4.90 -9.12 -10.23
C VAL A 7 -3.74 -8.37 -10.87
N VAL A 8 -2.98 -7.64 -10.05
CA VAL A 8 -1.82 -6.87 -10.52
C VAL A 8 -0.54 -7.65 -10.19
N PRO A 9 0.25 -8.07 -11.19
CA PRO A 9 1.55 -8.69 -10.94
C PRO A 9 2.59 -7.65 -10.52
N LEU A 10 3.49 -8.01 -9.61
CA LEU A 10 4.59 -7.13 -9.21
C LEU A 10 5.73 -7.19 -10.22
N SER A 11 6.14 -6.01 -10.71
CA SER A 11 7.34 -5.89 -11.53
C SER A 11 8.62 -5.94 -10.67
N ILE A 12 9.78 -6.17 -11.30
CA ILE A 12 11.07 -6.10 -10.60
C ILE A 12 11.30 -4.72 -9.94
N PRO A 13 11.02 -3.58 -10.60
CA PRO A 13 11.00 -2.27 -9.93
C PRO A 13 10.09 -2.21 -8.70
N SER A 14 8.87 -2.75 -8.80
CA SER A 14 7.90 -2.80 -7.70
C SER A 14 8.46 -3.59 -6.51
N LEU A 15 9.09 -4.75 -6.76
CA LEU A 15 9.74 -5.57 -5.73
C LEU A 15 10.92 -4.85 -5.05
N ARG A 16 11.73 -4.12 -5.81
CA ARG A 16 12.81 -3.29 -5.23
C ARG A 16 12.24 -2.18 -4.36
N ARG A 17 11.11 -1.59 -4.77
CA ARG A 17 10.42 -0.57 -4.00
C ARG A 17 9.82 -1.13 -2.70
N CYS A 18 9.22 -2.32 -2.73
CA CYS A 18 8.78 -3.05 -1.54
C CYS A 18 9.93 -3.21 -0.54
N ARG A 19 11.11 -3.67 -0.99
CA ARG A 19 12.28 -3.81 -0.11
C ARG A 19 12.69 -2.49 0.56
N GLN A 20 12.69 -1.38 -0.18
CA GLN A 20 12.97 -0.06 0.41
C GLN A 20 11.95 0.35 1.46
N LEU A 21 10.67 0.00 1.27
CA LEU A 21 9.62 0.28 2.24
C LEU A 21 9.76 -0.57 3.49
N LEU A 22 10.07 -1.87 3.33
CA LEU A 22 10.38 -2.76 4.45
C LEU A 22 11.55 -2.25 5.28
N GLU A 23 12.63 -1.78 4.64
CA GLU A 23 13.76 -1.15 5.33
C GLU A 23 13.36 0.16 6.02
N LYS A 24 12.54 0.99 5.36
CA LYS A 24 12.11 2.30 5.90
C LYS A 24 11.19 2.14 7.12
N TYR A 25 10.32 1.15 7.11
CA TYR A 25 9.29 0.92 8.12
C TYR A 25 9.66 -0.24 9.05
N SER A 26 10.96 -0.57 9.18
CA SER A 26 11.43 -1.72 9.98
C SER A 26 11.09 -1.62 11.47
N ASP A 27 10.91 -0.40 11.99
CA ASP A 27 10.53 -0.14 13.38
C ASP A 27 8.99 -0.09 13.58
N LEU A 28 8.23 -0.34 12.51
CA LEU A 28 6.77 -0.30 12.45
C LEU A 28 6.26 -1.66 11.92
N PRO A 29 4.96 -1.98 12.03
CA PRO A 29 4.45 -3.33 11.77
C PRO A 29 4.44 -3.74 10.28
N MET A 30 5.10 -3.01 9.39
CA MET A 30 5.00 -3.24 7.95
C MET A 30 5.50 -4.62 7.56
N ASP A 31 4.62 -5.40 6.95
CA ASP A 31 4.97 -6.66 6.32
C ASP A 31 5.15 -6.53 4.79
N PHE A 32 5.48 -7.65 4.14
CA PHE A 32 5.65 -7.64 2.69
C PHE A 32 4.33 -7.31 1.97
N ALA A 33 3.19 -7.83 2.43
CA ALA A 33 1.89 -7.60 1.80
C ALA A 33 1.52 -6.12 1.87
N ASP A 34 1.72 -5.45 3.00
CA ASP A 34 1.47 -4.03 3.16
C ASP A 34 2.31 -3.20 2.19
N SER A 35 3.58 -3.55 2.06
CA SER A 35 4.48 -2.88 1.13
C SER A 35 3.97 -3.00 -0.31
N THR A 36 3.36 -4.12 -0.71
CA THR A 36 2.78 -4.28 -2.06
C THR A 36 1.62 -3.31 -2.30
N LEU A 37 0.78 -3.05 -1.29
CA LEU A 37 -0.34 -2.12 -1.38
C LEU A 37 0.15 -0.66 -1.44
N VAL A 38 1.21 -0.32 -0.70
CA VAL A 38 1.83 1.00 -0.79
C VAL A 38 2.44 1.23 -2.18
N VAL A 39 3.16 0.24 -2.72
CA VAL A 39 3.73 0.33 -4.07
C VAL A 39 2.64 0.45 -5.13
N LEU A 40 1.58 -0.35 -5.04
CA LEU A 40 0.46 -0.28 -5.98
C LEU A 40 -0.22 1.09 -5.93
N ALA A 41 -0.40 1.66 -4.74
CA ALA A 41 -0.95 3.00 -4.58
C ALA A 41 -0.02 4.08 -5.19
N GLU A 42 1.31 3.93 -5.04
CA GLU A 42 2.29 4.80 -5.71
C GLU A 42 2.22 4.69 -7.25
N GLU A 43 1.99 3.49 -7.81
CA GLU A 43 1.88 3.26 -9.25
C GLU A 43 0.56 3.77 -9.85
N LEU A 44 -0.54 3.60 -9.13
CA LEU A 44 -1.89 4.04 -9.54
C LEU A 44 -2.16 5.53 -9.24
N ASP A 45 -1.22 6.22 -8.60
CA ASP A 45 -1.36 7.61 -8.14
C ASP A 45 -2.63 7.86 -7.30
N THR A 46 -3.00 6.88 -6.48
CA THR A 46 -4.18 6.94 -5.61
C THR A 46 -3.76 6.92 -4.15
N ASN A 47 -4.55 7.56 -3.30
CA ASN A 47 -4.44 7.38 -1.84
C ASN A 47 -5.67 6.73 -1.22
N LEU A 48 -6.59 6.23 -2.03
CA LEU A 48 -7.74 5.49 -1.53
C LEU A 48 -7.34 4.03 -1.29
N LEU A 49 -7.57 3.54 -0.08
CA LEU A 49 -7.30 2.15 0.27
C LEU A 49 -8.50 1.57 0.99
N PHE A 50 -8.95 0.39 0.58
CA PHE A 50 -9.98 -0.34 1.31
C PHE A 50 -9.32 -1.43 2.17
N THR A 51 -9.30 -1.24 3.48
CA THR A 51 -8.74 -2.20 4.44
C THR A 51 -9.32 -1.96 5.84
N VAL A 52 -9.31 -2.99 6.67
CA VAL A 52 -9.59 -2.89 8.12
C VAL A 52 -8.31 -2.73 8.94
N ASP A 53 -7.16 -2.81 8.29
CA ASP A 53 -5.86 -2.69 8.93
C ASP A 53 -5.54 -1.23 9.28
N ARG A 54 -5.31 -0.98 10.56
CA ARG A 54 -5.06 0.37 11.10
C ARG A 54 -3.63 0.84 10.86
N ASP A 55 -2.70 -0.06 10.52
CA ASP A 55 -1.28 0.28 10.36
C ASP A 55 -1.03 1.19 9.16
N PHE A 56 -1.93 1.16 8.18
CA PHE A 56 -1.96 2.09 7.04
C PHE A 56 -2.17 3.56 7.40
N GLN A 57 -2.54 3.87 8.66
CA GLN A 57 -2.56 5.24 9.16
C GLN A 57 -1.15 5.86 9.25
N VAL A 58 -0.10 5.04 9.38
CA VAL A 58 1.29 5.49 9.51
C VAL A 58 2.02 5.52 8.16
N TYR A 59 1.65 4.65 7.24
CA TYR A 59 2.29 4.56 5.93
C TYR A 59 2.00 5.77 5.04
N ARG A 60 2.95 6.10 4.15
CA ARG A 60 2.89 7.31 3.32
C ARG A 60 3.27 6.99 1.87
N ILE A 61 2.39 7.38 0.95
CA ILE A 61 2.61 7.30 -0.51
C ILE A 61 3.71 8.28 -0.88
N ARG A 62 4.76 7.78 -1.54
CA ARG A 62 5.99 8.52 -1.87
C ARG A 62 6.57 9.27 -0.68
N GLY A 63 6.34 8.75 0.54
CA GLY A 63 6.78 9.35 1.80
C GLY A 63 6.08 10.64 2.22
N ARG A 64 5.02 11.07 1.52
CA ARG A 64 4.38 12.38 1.73
C ARG A 64 2.90 12.30 2.05
N LYS A 65 2.13 11.55 1.25
CA LYS A 65 0.67 11.57 1.29
C LYS A 65 0.12 10.42 2.14
N ALA A 66 -0.78 10.71 3.07
CA ALA A 66 -1.47 9.71 3.87
C ALA A 66 -2.57 9.00 3.05
N PHE A 67 -2.87 7.76 3.41
CA PHE A 67 -4.01 7.03 2.88
C PHE A 67 -5.32 7.60 3.41
N ARG A 68 -6.34 7.64 2.55
CA ARG A 68 -7.75 7.67 2.93
C ARG A 68 -8.21 6.22 2.99
N VAL A 69 -8.34 5.70 4.21
CA VAL A 69 -8.74 4.32 4.46
C VAL A 69 -10.26 4.21 4.47
N LEU A 70 -10.78 3.20 3.77
CA LEU A 70 -12.18 2.82 3.71
C LEU A 70 -12.38 1.40 4.28
N PRO A 71 -13.55 1.08 4.84
CA PRO A 71 -14.63 2.01 5.13
C PRO A 71 -14.20 3.06 6.17
N GLU A 72 -14.82 4.24 6.13
CA GLU A 72 -14.67 5.20 7.22
C GLU A 72 -15.39 4.60 8.43
N ILE A 73 -14.61 4.09 9.41
CA ILE A 73 -15.15 3.57 10.66
C ILE A 73 -15.29 4.79 11.59
N GLU A 74 -16.53 5.22 11.81
CA GLU A 74 -16.88 6.22 12.83
C GLU A 74 -16.58 5.74 14.26
#